data_AF-A0A817S9L1-F1
#
_entry.id   AF-A0A817S9L1-F1
#
_cell.length_a   1.000
_cell.length_b   1.000
_cell.length_c   1.000
_cell.angle_alpha   90.00
_cell.angle_beta   90.00
_cell.angle_gamma   90.00
#
_symmetry.space_group_name_H-M   'P 1'
#
loop_
_entity.id
_entity.type
_entity.pdbx_description
1 polymer ?
#
loop_
_entity_poly.entity_id
_entity_poly.type
_entity_poly.pdbx_seq_one_letter_code
_entity_poly.pdbx_strand_id
1 'polypeptide(L)'
;GFEERIAWLNNLQPCELFNEERRRFVEALDLYFTGEIGDRSKFSLIYPPHFYVEIKLGKENDVYNYLSKRYPIIDVYYMVLLQMKI
;
A
#
# COMPACT_ATOMS: atom_id res chain seq x y z
N GLY A 1 -12.78 -21.62 -9.79
CA GLY A 1 -12.16 -21.92 -8.48
C GLY A 1 -10.81 -21.27 -8.46
N PHE A 2 -10.39 -20.70 -7.33
CA PHE A 2 -9.02 -20.22 -7.20
C PHE A 2 -8.11 -21.43 -6.97
N GLU A 3 -7.12 -21.61 -7.83
CA GLU A 3 -6.05 -22.59 -7.61
C GLU A 3 -4.95 -21.92 -6.80
N GLU A 4 -4.69 -22.44 -5.61
CA GLU A 4 -3.50 -22.08 -4.85
C GLU A 4 -2.26 -22.69 -5.52
N ARG A 5 -1.18 -21.92 -5.60
CA ARG A 5 0.09 -22.37 -6.18
C ARG A 5 1.24 -22.01 -5.26
N ILE A 6 2.14 -22.96 -5.07
CA ILE A 6 3.38 -22.77 -4.31
C ILE A 6 4.45 -22.25 -5.28
N ALA A 7 5.12 -21.16 -4.89
CA ALA A 7 6.21 -20.57 -5.64
C ALA A 7 7.14 -19.75 -4.74
N TRP A 8 8.40 -19.59 -5.16
CA TRP A 8 9.40 -18.78 -4.46
C TRP A 8 9.49 -17.39 -5.07
N LEU A 9 9.42 -16.38 -4.20
CA LEU A 9 9.63 -14.98 -4.58
C LEU A 9 11.12 -14.73 -4.81
N ASN A 10 11.48 -14.34 -6.02
CA ASN A 10 12.88 -14.16 -6.42
C ASN A 10 13.28 -12.69 -6.59
N ASN A 11 12.31 -11.83 -6.93
CA ASN A 11 12.58 -10.40 -7.13
C ASN A 11 11.33 -9.55 -6.86
N LEU A 12 11.58 -8.29 -6.53
CA LEU A 12 10.60 -7.26 -6.23
C LEU A 12 10.99 -5.96 -6.94
N GLN A 13 10.07 -5.34 -7.66
CA GLN A 13 10.31 -4.06 -8.32
C GLN A 13 9.13 -3.10 -8.15
N PRO A 14 9.36 -1.84 -7.74
CA PRO A 14 8.32 -0.83 -7.74
C PRO A 14 7.73 -0.65 -9.14
N CYS A 15 6.41 -0.52 -9.21
CA CYS A 15 5.69 -0.24 -10.45
C CYS A 15 4.47 0.65 -10.20
N GLU A 16 3.79 1.02 -11.28
CA GLU A 16 2.53 1.75 -11.24
C GLU A 16 1.46 0.95 -12.00
N LEU A 17 0.25 0.90 -11.45
CA LEU A 17 -0.91 0.28 -12.09
C LEU A 17 -2.02 1.32 -12.26
N PHE A 18 -2.75 1.26 -13.36
CA PHE A 18 -3.93 2.10 -13.52
C PHE A 18 -5.08 1.54 -12.67
N ASN A 19 -5.56 2.33 -11.71
CA ASN A 19 -6.70 1.98 -10.86
C ASN A 19 -7.97 2.63 -11.45
N GLU A 20 -8.87 1.79 -11.97
CA GLU A 20 -10.12 2.23 -12.59
C GLU A 20 -11.07 2.93 -11.60
N GLU A 21 -11.16 2.45 -10.36
CA GLU A 21 -12.04 3.02 -9.33
C GLU A 21 -11.61 4.45 -8.95
N ARG A 22 -10.31 4.66 -8.80
CA ARG A 22 -9.71 5.96 -8.45
C ARG A 22 -9.38 6.82 -9.68
N ARG A 23 -9.52 6.25 -10.89
CA ARG A 23 -9.14 6.82 -12.19
C ARG A 23 -7.76 7.48 -12.20
N ARG A 24 -6.77 6.84 -11.57
CA ARG A 24 -5.37 7.32 -11.50
C ARG A 24 -4.40 6.14 -11.45
N PHE A 25 -3.15 6.39 -11.80
CA PHE A 25 -2.08 5.44 -11.49
C PHE A 25 -1.90 5.35 -9.97
N VAL A 26 -1.68 4.13 -9.47
CA VAL A 26 -1.40 3.83 -8.07
C VAL A 26 -0.11 3.05 -7.96
N GLU A 27 0.58 3.25 -6.86
CA GLU A 27 1.82 2.59 -6.54
C GLU A 27 1.57 1.10 -6.26
N ALA A 28 2.45 0.28 -6.81
CA ALA A 28 2.36 -1.16 -6.69
C ALA A 28 3.77 -1.77 -6.67
N LEU A 29 3.81 -3.07 -6.41
CA LEU A 29 5.02 -3.88 -6.42
C LEU A 29 4.83 -5.05 -7.36
N ASP A 30 5.72 -5.16 -8.34
CA ASP A 30 5.84 -6.35 -9.18
C ASP A 30 6.61 -7.43 -8.42
N LEU A 31 5.92 -8.55 -8.20
CA LEU A 31 6.41 -9.73 -7.51
C LEU A 31 6.72 -10.80 -8.56
N TYR A 32 7.98 -11.24 -8.63
CA TYR A 32 8.43 -12.25 -9.58
C TYR A 32 8.67 -13.57 -8.88
N PHE A 33 8.00 -14.62 -9.34
CA PHE A 33 8.04 -15.94 -8.72
C PHE A 33 8.60 -17.00 -9.67
N THR A 34 9.19 -18.03 -9.08
CA THR A 34 9.44 -19.32 -9.75
C THR A 34 8.66 -20.41 -9.04
N GLY A 35 7.87 -21.19 -9.78
CA GLY A 35 7.08 -22.30 -9.25
C GLY A 35 7.88 -23.60 -9.12
N GLU A 36 7.22 -24.64 -8.59
CA GLU A 36 7.82 -25.96 -8.30
C GLU A 36 8.40 -26.66 -9.53
N ILE A 37 7.90 -26.35 -10.72
CA ILE A 37 8.36 -26.93 -11.99
C ILE A 37 9.30 -25.98 -12.76
N GLY A 38 9.76 -24.91 -12.12
CA GLY A 38 10.63 -23.90 -12.74
C GLY A 38 9.89 -22.88 -13.61
N ASP A 39 8.57 -22.92 -13.65
CA ASP A 39 7.74 -21.93 -14.34
C ASP A 39 7.89 -20.55 -13.69
N ARG A 40 7.77 -19.50 -14.50
CA ARG A 40 7.88 -18.11 -14.03
C ARG A 40 6.54 -17.43 -14.09
N SER A 41 6.19 -16.75 -13.01
CA SER A 41 4.99 -15.94 -12.93
C SER A 41 5.30 -14.57 -12.33
N LYS A 42 4.43 -13.60 -12.63
CA LYS A 42 4.50 -12.24 -12.12
C LYS A 42 3.13 -11.84 -11.61
N PHE A 43 3.09 -11.27 -10.41
CA PHE A 43 1.88 -10.68 -9.83
C PHE A 43 2.19 -9.24 -9.41
N SER A 44 1.27 -8.32 -9.65
CA SER A 44 1.42 -6.94 -9.21
C SER A 44 0.51 -6.68 -8.02
N LEU A 45 1.09 -6.26 -6.89
CA LEU A 45 0.39 -5.97 -5.65
C LEU A 45 0.28 -4.46 -5.46
N ILE A 46 -0.94 -3.92 -5.44
CA ILE A 46 -1.17 -2.51 -5.10
C ILE A 46 -0.79 -2.30 -3.63
N TYR A 47 0.07 -1.32 -3.37
CA TYR A 47 0.48 -0.94 -2.02
C TYR A 47 0.53 0.58 -1.91
N PRO A 48 -0.45 1.21 -1.23
CA PRO A 48 -0.45 2.65 -1.02
C PRO A 48 0.64 3.04 -0.01
N PRO A 49 1.69 3.77 -0.43
CA PRO A 49 2.75 4.21 0.47
C PRO A 49 2.17 5.18 1.50
N HIS A 50 2.52 5.00 2.76
CA HIS A 50 2.03 5.83 3.85
C HIS A 50 3.13 6.08 4.86
N PHE A 51 2.97 7.17 5.62
CA PHE A 51 3.83 7.51 6.74
C PHE A 51 2.97 8.07 7.88
N TYR A 52 3.50 8.01 9.09
CA TYR A 52 2.82 8.54 10.27
C TYR A 52 3.28 9.97 10.57
N VAL A 53 2.37 10.77 11.10
CA VAL A 53 2.64 12.10 11.62
C VAL A 53 2.39 12.07 13.12
N GLU A 54 3.37 12.48 13.91
CA GLU A 54 3.18 12.67 15.34
C GLU A 54 2.29 13.91 15.58
N ILE A 55 1.31 13.77 16.47
CA ILE A 55 0.37 14.83 16.81
C ILE A 55 0.26 15.00 18.31
N LYS A 56 -0.06 16.23 18.72
CA LYS A 56 -0.41 16.51 20.11
C LYS A 56 -1.78 15.90 20.42
N LEU A 57 -1.92 15.26 21.57
CA LEU A 57 -3.19 14.69 22.04
C LEU A 57 -4.31 15.74 22.00
N GLY A 58 -5.48 15.37 21.47
CA GLY A 58 -6.63 16.26 21.33
C GLY A 58 -6.57 17.17 20.10
N LYS A 59 -5.57 17.01 19.21
CA LYS A 59 -5.42 17.75 17.95
C LYS A 59 -5.66 16.91 16.71
N GLU A 60 -6.23 15.71 16.87
CA GLU A 60 -6.54 14.76 15.79
C GLU A 60 -7.37 15.42 14.68
N ASN A 61 -8.50 16.05 15.04
CA ASN A 61 -9.39 16.73 14.10
C ASN A 61 -8.76 17.97 13.47
N ASP A 62 -8.02 18.77 14.24
CA ASP A 62 -7.36 19.97 13.72
C ASP A 62 -6.31 19.62 12.67
N VAL A 63 -5.49 18.60 12.96
CA VAL A 63 -4.44 18.12 12.05
C VAL A 63 -5.05 17.45 10.82
N TYR A 64 -6.06 16.59 10.98
CA TYR A 64 -6.78 15.99 9.86
C TYR A 64 -7.33 17.06 8.92
N ASN A 65 -8.04 18.05 9.47
CA ASN A 65 -8.63 19.14 8.68
C ASN A 65 -7.57 19.98 7.97
N TYR A 66 -6.45 20.24 8.64
CA TYR A 66 -5.33 20.97 8.04
C TYR A 66 -4.71 20.19 6.87
N LEU A 67 -4.34 18.93 7.10
CA LEU A 67 -3.68 18.10 6.09
C LEU A 67 -4.58 17.84 4.87
N SER A 68 -5.84 17.48 5.09
CA SER A 68 -6.79 17.21 4.00
C SER A 68 -7.06 18.45 3.13
N LYS A 69 -7.03 19.66 3.70
CA LYS A 69 -7.16 20.91 2.95
C LYS A 69 -5.87 21.33 2.27
N ARG A 70 -4.73 21.15 2.94
CA ARG A 70 -3.42 21.60 2.45
C ARG A 70 -2.87 20.68 1.36
N TYR A 71 -3.15 19.38 1.44
CA TYR A 71 -2.66 18.34 0.54
C TYR A 71 -3.82 17.50 -0.02
N PRO A 72 -4.67 18.06 -0.89
CA PRO A 72 -5.90 17.41 -1.37
C PRO A 72 -5.65 16.15 -2.23
N ILE A 73 -4.40 15.90 -2.64
CA ILE A 73 -4.01 14.70 -3.41
C ILE A 73 -3.59 13.52 -2.52
N ILE A 74 -3.40 13.77 -1.21
CA ILE A 74 -2.99 12.75 -0.24
C ILE A 74 -4.24 12.30 0.52
N ASP A 75 -4.45 10.99 0.55
CA ASP A 75 -5.50 10.39 1.36
C ASP A 75 -5.05 10.40 2.84
N VAL A 76 -5.76 11.15 3.69
CA VAL A 76 -5.48 11.24 5.12
C VAL A 76 -6.43 10.29 5.86
N TYR A 77 -5.87 9.38 6.66
CA TYR A 77 -6.64 8.40 7.41
C TYR A 77 -6.40 8.53 8.92
N TYR A 78 -7.44 8.31 9.71
CA TYR A 78 -7.29 8.01 11.13
C TYR A 78 -6.86 6.56 11.29
N MET A 79 -5.59 6.34 11.59
CA MET A 79 -5.13 5.03 12.05
C MET A 79 -5.04 5.05 13.58
N VAL A 80 -5.90 4.28 14.23
CA VAL A 80 -5.69 3.91 15.64
C VAL A 80 -4.57 2.87 15.65
N LEU A 81 -3.34 3.33 15.87
CA LEU A 81 -2.26 2.43 16.22
C LEU A 81 -2.60 1.85 17.60
N LEU A 82 -3.01 0.57 17.64
CA LEU A 82 -2.81 -0.23 18.84
C LEU A 82 -1.31 -0.15 19.13
N GLN A 83 -0.93 0.61 20.15
CA GLN A 83 0.46 0.69 20.59
C GLN A 83 0.92 -0.73 20.92
N MET A 84 1.58 -1.39 19.97
CA MET A 84 2.51 -2.46 20.28
C MET A 84 3.67 -1.77 20.97
N LYS A 85 3.56 -1.64 22.30
CA LYS A 85 4.71 -1.44 23.17
C LYS A 85 5.61 -2.66 22.95
N ILE A 86 6.72 -2.45 22.24
CA ILE A 86 7.85 -3.37 22.24
C ILE A 86 8.58 -3.18 23.56
#